data_AF-O88262-F1
#
_entry.id   AF-O88262-F1
#
_cell.length_a   1.000
_cell.length_b   1.000
_cell.length_c   1.000
_cell.angle_alpha   90.00
_cell.angle_beta   90.00
_cell.angle_gamma   90.00
#
_symmetry.space_group_name_H-M   'P 1'
#
loop_
_entity.id
_entity.type
_entity.pdbx_description
1 polymer ?
#
loop_
_entity_poly.entity_id
_entity_poly.type
_entity_poly.pdbx_seq_one_letter_code
_entity_poly.pdbx_strand_id
1 'polypeptide(L)'
;EKPYKCEVCGKAFYYLSILSKHMIVHTEENPYKCEVCGKAFDYPSRLSNHKKIHTEDKPHKCEVCGNAFCFSSSLRKHKIIHTGE
;
A
#
# COMPACT_ATOMS: atom_id res chain seq x y z
N GLU A 1 -5.75 21.58 13.14
CA GLU A 1 -4.33 21.31 13.49
C GLU A 1 -4.07 19.81 13.60
N LYS A 2 -2.79 19.39 13.69
CA LYS A 2 -2.39 17.99 13.89
C LYS A 2 -1.92 17.79 15.35
N PRO A 3 -2.83 17.51 16.30
CA PRO A 3 -2.50 17.55 17.72
C PRO A 3 -1.63 16.38 18.17
N TYR A 4 -1.62 15.26 17.43
CA TYR A 4 -0.92 14.05 17.84
C TYR A 4 0.48 14.00 17.23
N LYS A 5 1.52 14.19 18.03
CA LYS A 5 2.92 14.17 17.59
C LYS A 5 3.59 12.86 17.99
N CYS A 6 4.37 12.30 17.08
CA CYS A 6 5.29 11.21 17.36
C CYS A 6 6.49 11.76 18.13
N GLU A 7 6.76 11.20 19.30
CA GLU A 7 7.89 11.62 20.13
C GLU A 7 9.24 11.12 19.60
N VAL A 8 9.24 10.05 18.78
CA VAL A 8 10.47 9.46 18.22
C VAL A 8 10.99 10.26 17.03
N CYS A 9 10.12 10.72 16.13
CA CYS A 9 10.53 11.42 14.89
C CYS A 9 9.88 12.80 14.68
N GLY A 10 9.05 13.27 15.62
CA GLY A 10 8.43 14.59 15.57
C GLY A 10 7.25 14.74 14.59
N LYS A 11 6.92 13.70 13.80
CA LYS A 11 5.80 13.77 12.84
C LYS A 11 4.47 13.97 13.54
N ALA A 12 3.66 14.90 13.01
CA ALA A 12 2.33 15.19 13.52
C ALA A 12 1.22 14.54 12.68
N PHE A 13 0.13 14.12 13.33
CA PHE A 13 -1.03 13.45 12.77
C PHE A 13 -2.34 14.06 13.28
N TYR A 14 -3.40 13.91 12.49
CA TYR A 14 -4.73 14.43 12.83
C TYR A 14 -5.48 13.55 13.84
N TYR A 15 -5.17 12.25 13.89
CA TYR A 15 -5.87 11.29 14.74
C TYR A 15 -4.89 10.43 15.53
N LEU A 16 -5.21 10.15 16.79
CA LEU A 16 -4.42 9.27 17.65
C LEU A 16 -4.26 7.87 17.03
N SER A 17 -5.32 7.34 16.40
CA SER A 17 -5.28 6.04 15.73
C SER A 17 -4.27 5.97 14.59
N ILE A 18 -3.96 7.09 13.93
CA ILE A 18 -2.92 7.16 12.89
C ILE A 18 -1.53 7.26 13.54
N LEU A 19 -1.39 8.02 14.63
CA LEU A 19 -0.15 8.05 15.41
C LEU A 19 0.19 6.66 15.96
N SER A 20 -0.74 5.96 16.60
CA SER A 20 -0.52 4.60 17.14
C SER A 20 -0.07 3.62 16.06
N LYS A 21 -0.67 3.68 14.86
CA LYS A 21 -0.24 2.85 13.73
C LYS A 21 1.13 3.28 13.20
N HIS A 22 1.41 4.58 13.17
CA HIS A 22 2.73 5.07 12.80
C HIS A 22 3.82 4.57 13.75
N MET A 23 3.56 4.43 15.05
CA MET A 23 4.55 3.91 16.00
C MET A 23 5.07 2.50 15.62
N ILE A 24 4.30 1.72 14.85
CA ILE A 24 4.73 0.42 14.32
C ILE A 24 5.98 0.55 13.44
N VAL A 25 6.20 1.68 12.75
CA VAL A 25 7.40 1.87 11.92
C VAL A 25 8.66 2.05 12.75
N HIS A 26 8.52 2.40 14.03
CA HIS A 26 9.62 2.54 14.97
C HIS A 26 9.89 1.24 15.74
N THR A 27 8.98 0.27 15.67
CA THR A 27 9.19 -1.07 16.19
C THR A 27 9.72 -1.96 15.07
N GLU A 28 10.82 -2.68 15.29
CA GLU A 28 11.32 -3.68 14.33
C GLU A 28 10.35 -4.87 14.13
N GLU A 29 9.34 -4.94 14.98
CA GLU A 29 8.22 -5.87 14.89
C GLU A 29 7.10 -5.29 14.02
N ASN A 30 7.16 -5.54 12.70
CA ASN A 30 5.99 -5.33 11.86
C ASN A 30 4.97 -6.46 12.13
N PRO A 31 3.75 -6.15 12.63
CA PRO A 31 2.77 -7.15 13.02
C PRO A 31 2.12 -7.83 11.81
N TYR A 32 2.14 -7.20 10.63
CA TYR A 32 1.49 -7.72 9.42
C TYR A 32 2.54 -8.29 8.46
N LYS A 33 2.94 -9.54 8.68
CA LYS A 33 3.87 -10.27 7.81
C LYS A 33 3.15 -11.05 6.72
N CYS A 34 3.71 -11.04 5.52
CA CYS A 34 3.29 -11.90 4.43
C CYS A 34 3.85 -13.29 4.65
N GLU A 35 2.99 -14.29 4.79
CA GLU A 35 3.41 -15.69 4.99
C GLU A 35 4.06 -16.31 3.74
N VAL A 36 3.81 -15.76 2.56
CA VAL A 36 4.35 -16.27 1.29
C VAL A 36 5.82 -15.84 1.08
N CYS A 37 6.17 -14.60 1.46
CA CYS A 37 7.50 -14.03 1.16
C CYS A 37 8.21 -13.39 2.35
N GLY A 38 7.63 -13.47 3.56
CA GLY A 38 8.18 -12.89 4.79
C GLY A 38 8.11 -11.36 4.88
N LYS A 39 7.72 -10.65 3.82
CA LYS A 39 7.69 -9.19 3.79
C LYS A 39 6.67 -8.63 4.79
N ALA A 40 7.08 -7.62 5.53
CA ALA A 40 6.27 -7.07 6.61
C ALA A 40 5.73 -5.67 6.29
N PHE A 41 4.57 -5.34 6.85
CA PHE A 41 3.82 -4.11 6.58
C PHE A 41 3.33 -3.45 7.88
N ASP A 42 3.18 -2.14 7.81
CA ASP A 42 2.67 -1.25 8.86
C ASP A 42 1.13 -1.25 8.95
N TYR A 43 0.43 -1.65 7.88
CA TYR A 43 -1.03 -1.69 7.83
C TYR A 43 -1.56 -3.03 7.29
N PRO A 44 -2.69 -3.53 7.84
CA PRO A 44 -3.30 -4.78 7.36
C PRO A 44 -3.84 -4.62 5.94
N SER A 45 -4.34 -3.43 5.58
CA SER A 45 -4.78 -3.12 4.21
C SER A 45 -3.63 -3.17 3.21
N ARG A 46 -2.41 -2.79 3.61
CA ARG A 46 -1.21 -2.91 2.76
C ARG A 46 -0.78 -4.35 2.58
N LEU A 47 -0.82 -5.16 3.63
CA LEU A 47 -0.58 -6.61 3.53
C LEU A 47 -1.63 -7.27 2.61
N SER A 48 -2.91 -6.96 2.81
CA SER A 48 -4.00 -7.48 1.95
C SER A 48 -3.81 -7.10 0.49
N ASN A 49 -3.48 -5.84 0.21
CA ASN A 49 -3.18 -5.38 -1.14
C ASN A 49 -1.93 -6.07 -1.71
N HIS A 50 -0.88 -6.24 -0.90
CA HIS A 50 0.32 -6.97 -1.30
C HIS A 50 0.02 -8.43 -1.63
N LYS A 51 -0.84 -9.13 -0.88
CA LYS A 51 -1.20 -10.52 -1.16
C LYS A 51 -1.76 -10.71 -2.59
N LYS A 52 -2.38 -9.68 -3.17
CA LYS A 52 -2.87 -9.70 -4.56
C LYS A 52 -1.78 -9.87 -5.62
N ILE A 53 -0.51 -9.62 -5.29
CA ILE A 53 0.59 -9.84 -6.25
C ILE A 53 1.01 -11.30 -6.30
N HIS A 54 0.74 -12.05 -5.23
CA HIS A 54 1.02 -13.49 -5.15
C HIS A 54 -0.09 -14.30 -5.80
N THR A 55 -1.28 -13.70 -5.94
CA THR A 55 -2.34 -14.24 -6.77
C THR A 55 -2.11 -13.82 -8.22
N GLU A 56 -2.14 -14.76 -9.17
CA GLU A 56 -2.06 -14.44 -10.60
C GLU A 56 -3.31 -13.71 -11.12
N ASP A 57 -4.27 -13.42 -10.23
CA ASP A 57 -5.46 -12.64 -10.51
C ASP A 57 -5.12 -11.19 -10.91
N LYS A 58 -5.40 -10.86 -12.16
CA LYS A 58 -5.19 -9.55 -12.77
C LYS A 58 -6.52 -9.05 -13.36
N PRO A 59 -7.47 -8.62 -12.52
CA PRO A 59 -8.82 -8.30 -12.96
C PRO A 59 -8.88 -7.03 -13.82
N HIS A 60 -7.84 -6.20 -13.80
CA HIS A 60 -7.82 -4.92 -14.51
C HIS A 60 -7.13 -5.05 -15.86
N LYS A 61 -7.91 -5.32 -16.91
CA LYS A 61 -7.41 -5.44 -18.28
C LYS A 61 -7.43 -4.11 -19.02
N CYS A 62 -6.37 -3.83 -19.77
CA CYS A 62 -6.32 -2.74 -20.74
C CYS A 62 -7.07 -3.16 -22.00
N GLU A 63 -8.06 -2.36 -22.40
CA GLU A 63 -8.87 -2.62 -23.59
C GLU A 63 -8.11 -2.34 -24.91
N VAL A 64 -7.06 -1.52 -24.85
CA VAL A 64 -6.28 -1.14 -26.04
C VAL A 64 -5.28 -2.22 -26.43
N CYS A 65 -4.48 -2.72 -25.48
CA CYS A 65 -3.40 -3.69 -25.75
C CYS A 65 -3.57 -5.04 -25.06
N GLY A 66 -4.65 -5.24 -24.29
CA GLY A 66 -4.94 -6.51 -23.62
C GLY A 66 -4.14 -6.80 -22.35
N ASN A 67 -3.17 -5.94 -21.97
CA ASN A 67 -2.37 -6.13 -20.77
C ASN A 67 -3.21 -6.08 -19.49
N ALA A 68 -2.96 -7.01 -18.57
CA ALA A 68 -3.71 -7.14 -17.32
C ALA A 68 -2.87 -6.73 -16.10
N PHE A 69 -3.51 -6.10 -15.12
CA PHE A 69 -2.89 -5.56 -13.91
C PHE A 69 -3.64 -6.01 -12.65
N CYS A 70 -2.90 -6.22 -11.55
CA CYS A 70 -3.48 -6.56 -10.24
C CYS A 70 -4.17 -5.35 -9.56
N PHE A 71 -3.83 -4.12 -9.96
CA PHE A 71 -4.37 -2.90 -9.36
C PHE A 71 -4.91 -1.93 -10.42
N SER A 72 -6.07 -1.33 -10.15
CA SER A 72 -6.69 -0.32 -11.02
C SER A 72 -5.81 0.92 -11.20
N SER A 73 -5.07 1.32 -10.16
CA SER A 73 -4.13 2.42 -10.21
C SER A 73 -2.97 2.16 -11.18
N SER A 74 -2.49 0.91 -11.27
CA SER A 74 -1.48 0.49 -12.24
C SER A 74 -2.03 0.54 -13.66
N LEU A 75 -3.25 0.04 -13.89
CA LEU A 75 -3.92 0.17 -15.19
C LEU A 75 -4.10 1.64 -15.60
N ARG A 76 -4.53 2.50 -14.67
CA ARG A 76 -4.71 3.94 -14.95
C ARG A 76 -3.39 4.59 -15.39
N LYS A 77 -2.30 4.31 -14.67
CA LYS A 77 -0.96 4.79 -15.07
C LYS A 77 -0.52 4.23 -16.41
N HIS A 78 -0.82 2.95 -16.66
CA HIS A 78 -0.53 2.33 -17.94
C HIS A 78 -1.31 2.99 -19.09
N LYS A 79 -2.57 3.39 -18.90
CA LYS A 79 -3.37 4.03 -19.95
C LYS A 79 -2.76 5.34 -20.47
N ILE A 80 -1.96 6.04 -19.67
CA ILE A 80 -1.24 7.26 -20.06
C ILE A 80 -0.33 7.01 -21.28
N ILE A 81 0.25 5.81 -21.39
CA ILE A 81 1.12 5.49 -22.54
C ILE A 81 0.37 5.42 -23.87
N HIS A 82 -0.95 5.14 -23.81
CA HIS A 82 -1.80 5.04 -25.00
C HIS A 82 -2.42 6.37 -25.38
N THR A 83 -2.64 7.25 -24.39
CA THR A 83 -3.21 8.58 -24.61
C THR A 83 -2.15 9.58 -25.06
N GLY A 84 -0.85 9.32 -24.81
CA GLY A 84 0.22 10.23 -25.17
C GLY A 84 0.26 11.54 -24.36
N GLU A 85 -0.66 11.68 -23.39
CA GLU A 85 -0.78 12.74 -22.39
C GLU A 85 -0.88 12.13 -20.99
#